data_AF-A0A935UFB5-F1
#
_entry.id   AF-A0A935UFB5-F1
#
_cell.length_a   1.000
_cell.length_b   1.000
_cell.length_c   1.000
_cell.angle_alpha   90.00
_cell.angle_beta   90.00
_cell.angle_gamma   90.00
#
_symmetry.space_group_name_H-M   'P 1'
#
loop_
_entity.id
_entity.type
_entity.pdbx_description
1 polymer ?
#
loop_
_entity_poly.entity_id
_entity_poly.type
_entity_poly.pdbx_seq_one_letter_code
_entity_poly.pdbx_strand_id
1 'polypeptide(L)'
;MLNDWEAIIRPLLDPSLPLTNNAAERLLRHWVIARRLSFGTRSEQGTRAFALLASIIDTCRARKASAWDYLTAALQAGRQGLPMPPLPAVSVGG
;
A
#
# COMPACT_ATOMS: atom_id res chain seq x y z
N MET A 1 7.73 15.52 -8.98
CA MET A 1 8.05 14.28 -9.72
C MET A 1 7.26 14.29 -11.02
N LEU A 2 7.83 14.78 -12.12
CA LEU A 2 7.25 14.59 -13.46
C LEU A 2 8.29 14.16 -14.51
N ASN A 3 9.59 14.16 -14.19
CA ASN A 3 10.69 13.87 -15.12
C ASN A 3 11.72 12.92 -14.48
N ASP A 4 11.29 11.79 -13.92
CA ASP A 4 12.22 10.74 -13.51
C ASP A 4 12.58 9.87 -14.71
N TRP A 5 13.44 10.41 -15.58
CA TRP A 5 13.85 9.74 -16.81
C TRP A 5 14.59 8.44 -16.54
N GLU A 6 15.32 8.35 -15.43
CA GLU A 6 16.04 7.15 -15.01
C GLU A 6 15.06 5.99 -14.77
N ALA A 7 13.96 6.25 -14.04
CA ALA A 7 12.92 5.26 -13.82
C ALA A 7 12.24 4.80 -15.13
N ILE A 8 12.03 5.74 -16.07
CA ILE A 8 11.37 5.46 -17.36
C ILE A 8 12.23 4.54 -18.23
N ILE A 9 13.53 4.78 -18.33
CA ILE A 9 14.42 3.99 -19.21
C ILE A 9 14.94 2.71 -18.57
N ARG A 10 14.74 2.51 -17.27
CA ARG A 10 15.29 1.37 -16.51
C ARG A 10 15.00 0.00 -17.15
N PRO A 11 13.81 -0.30 -17.69
CA PRO A 11 13.55 -1.58 -18.36
C PRO A 11 14.40 -1.82 -19.62
N LEU A 12 14.94 -0.77 -20.25
CA LEU A 12 15.85 -0.91 -21.39
C LEU A 12 17.25 -1.36 -20.96
N LEU A 13 17.60 -1.12 -19.69
CA LEU A 13 18.89 -1.51 -19.10
C LEU A 13 18.80 -2.85 -18.36
N ASP A 14 17.60 -3.24 -17.94
CA ASP A 14 17.33 -4.46 -17.20
C ASP A 14 16.12 -5.21 -17.79
N PRO A 15 16.36 -6.20 -18.67
CA PRO A 15 15.29 -6.97 -19.31
C PRO A 15 14.40 -7.77 -18.35
N SER A 16 14.79 -7.92 -17.08
CA SER A 16 13.97 -8.61 -16.08
C SER A 16 12.78 -7.76 -15.61
N LEU A 17 12.81 -6.45 -15.86
CA LEU A 17 11.75 -5.53 -15.49
C LEU A 17 10.68 -5.42 -16.58
N PRO A 18 9.40 -5.29 -16.21
CA PRO A 18 8.34 -5.09 -17.17
C PRO A 18 8.46 -3.71 -17.85
N LEU A 19 8.19 -3.66 -19.16
CA LEU A 19 8.13 -2.41 -19.94
C LEU A 19 6.95 -1.49 -19.57
N THR A 20 6.03 -1.96 -18.72
CA THR A 20 4.80 -1.24 -18.37
C THR A 20 4.64 -1.13 -16.86
N ASN A 21 4.00 -0.03 -16.42
CA ASN A 21 3.66 0.20 -15.02
C ASN A 21 2.33 -0.45 -14.59
N ASN A 22 1.79 -1.37 -15.41
CA ASN A 22 0.46 -1.96 -15.20
C ASN A 22 0.29 -2.59 -13.82
N ALA A 23 1.36 -3.18 -13.27
CA ALA A 23 1.34 -3.77 -11.94
C ALA A 23 1.06 -2.72 -10.85
N ALA A 24 1.78 -1.60 -10.86
CA ALA A 24 1.57 -0.54 -9.87
C ALA A 24 0.24 0.19 -10.09
N GLU A 25 -0.14 0.47 -11.34
CA GLU A 25 -1.43 1.07 -11.66
C GLU A 25 -2.58 0.21 -11.16
N ARG A 26 -2.51 -1.11 -11.36
CA ARG A 26 -3.53 -2.05 -10.87
C ARG A 26 -3.61 -2.07 -9.35
N LEU A 27 -2.47 -1.98 -8.66
CA LEU A 27 -2.42 -1.88 -7.20
C LEU A 27 -3.07 -0.59 -6.68
N LEU A 28 -2.88 0.54 -7.37
CA LEU A 28 -3.41 1.84 -6.92
C LEU A 28 -4.85 2.12 -7.37
N ARG A 29 -5.32 1.48 -8.45
CA ARG A 29 -6.60 1.79 -9.10
C ARG A 29 -7.79 1.78 -8.16
N HIS A 30 -7.86 0.80 -7.25
CA HIS A 30 -8.99 0.69 -6.32
C HIS A 30 -9.03 1.86 -5.31
N TRP A 31 -7.88 2.38 -4.88
CA TRP A 31 -7.80 3.57 -4.03
C TRP A 31 -8.15 4.85 -4.78
N VAL A 32 -7.77 4.97 -6.05
CA VAL A 32 -8.17 6.11 -6.91
C VAL A 32 -9.69 6.14 -7.06
N ILE A 33 -10.32 4.98 -7.30
CA ILE A 33 -11.77 4.85 -7.37
C ILE A 33 -12.42 5.18 -6.02
N ALA A 34 -11.91 4.63 -4.92
CA ALA A 34 -12.43 4.90 -3.57
C ALA A 34 -12.39 6.40 -3.25
N ARG A 35 -11.26 7.07 -3.52
CA ARG A 35 -11.12 8.52 -3.34
C ARG A 35 -12.13 9.29 -4.19
N ARG A 36 -12.38 8.88 -5.42
CA ARG A 36 -13.36 9.52 -6.30
C ARG A 36 -14.79 9.38 -5.75
N LEU A 37 -15.16 8.18 -5.31
CA LEU A 37 -16.50 7.90 -4.76
C LEU A 37 -16.74 8.61 -3.42
N SER A 38 -15.70 8.76 -2.60
CA SER A 38 -15.79 9.43 -1.30
C SER A 38 -15.66 10.95 -1.36
N PHE A 39 -15.52 11.54 -2.56
CA PHE A 39 -15.14 12.95 -2.75
C PHE A 39 -13.81 13.35 -2.08
N GLY A 40 -12.92 12.38 -1.87
CA GLY A 40 -11.61 12.56 -1.27
C GLY A 40 -11.64 13.00 0.19
N THR A 41 -10.52 13.57 0.63
CA THR A 41 -10.29 14.05 1.99
C THR A 41 -10.26 15.59 1.98
N ARG A 42 -10.78 16.22 3.04
CA ARG A 42 -10.87 17.69 3.16
C ARG A 42 -9.81 18.29 4.11
N SER A 43 -8.88 17.48 4.57
CA SER A 43 -7.78 17.91 5.44
C SER A 43 -6.52 17.12 5.15
N GLU A 44 -5.36 17.71 5.44
CA GLU A 44 -4.06 17.04 5.33
C GLU A 44 -4.00 15.79 6.22
N GLN A 45 -4.51 15.88 7.44
CA GLN A 45 -4.61 14.76 8.36
C GLN A 45 -5.45 13.62 7.78
N GLY A 46 -6.59 13.93 7.15
CA GLY A 46 -7.42 12.94 6.48
C GLY A 46 -6.70 12.29 5.29
N THR A 47 -6.01 13.09 4.48
CA THR A 47 -5.19 12.58 3.35
C THR A 47 -4.11 11.63 3.84
N ARG A 48 -3.41 11.99 4.92
CA ARG A 48 -2.38 11.14 5.53
C ARG A 48 -2.96 9.86 6.09
N ALA A 49 -4.09 9.92 6.80
CA ALA A 49 -4.76 8.76 7.34
C ALA A 49 -5.21 7.78 6.23
N PHE A 50 -5.80 8.31 5.15
CA PHE A 50 -6.19 7.51 3.99
C PHE A 50 -4.99 6.82 3.35
N ALA A 51 -3.89 7.55 3.11
CA ALA A 51 -2.68 7.00 2.52
C ALA A 51 -2.06 5.88 3.40
N LEU A 52 -2.04 6.07 4.72
CA LEU A 52 -1.55 5.06 5.66
C LEU A 52 -2.42 3.79 5.65
N LEU A 53 -3.75 3.94 5.72
CA LEU A 53 -4.67 2.81 5.68
C LEU A 53 -4.56 2.06 4.35
N ALA A 54 -4.49 2.77 3.23
CA ALA A 54 -4.29 2.18 1.92
C ALA A 54 -3.01 1.33 1.86
N SER A 55 -1.90 1.88 2.36
CA SER A 55 -0.61 1.20 2.45
C SER A 55 -0.67 -0.06 3.32
N ILE A 56 -1.28 0.01 4.50
CA ILE A 56 -1.43 -1.15 5.40
C ILE A 56 -2.25 -2.25 4.74
N ILE A 57 -3.37 -1.88 4.10
CA ILE A 57 -4.27 -2.84 3.47
C ILE A 57 -3.59 -3.52 2.27
N ASP A 58 -2.92 -2.77 1.39
CA ASP A 58 -2.19 -3.36 0.25
C ASP A 58 -1.05 -4.25 0.73
N THR A 59 -0.36 -3.84 1.79
CA THR A 59 0.69 -4.62 2.43
C THR A 59 0.18 -5.96 2.97
N CYS A 60 -0.97 -5.95 3.68
CA CYS A 60 -1.59 -7.18 4.17
C CYS A 60 -2.07 -8.07 3.01
N ARG A 61 -2.67 -7.48 1.98
CA ARG A 61 -3.11 -8.20 0.77
C ARG A 61 -1.94 -8.88 0.05
N ALA A 62 -0.83 -8.18 -0.12
CA ALA A 62 0.38 -8.71 -0.75
C ALA A 62 0.96 -9.92 0.02
N ARG A 63 0.77 -9.95 1.34
CA ARG A 63 1.20 -11.06 2.22
C ARG A 63 0.13 -12.12 2.45
N LYS A 64 -1.01 -12.03 1.75
CA LYS A 64 -2.19 -12.89 1.91
C LYS A 64 -2.71 -12.95 3.35
N ALA A 65 -2.61 -11.83 4.07
CA ALA A 65 -3.06 -11.67 5.43
C ALA A 65 -4.30 -10.78 5.53
N SER A 66 -5.09 -10.97 6.59
CA SER A 66 -6.24 -10.14 6.91
C SER A 66 -5.78 -8.75 7.40
N ALA A 67 -6.13 -7.71 6.66
CA ALA A 67 -5.85 -6.33 7.06
C ALA A 67 -6.61 -5.93 8.33
N TRP A 68 -7.82 -6.47 8.51
CA TRP A 68 -8.66 -6.20 9.67
C TRP A 68 -8.04 -6.72 10.97
N ASP A 69 -7.53 -7.95 10.94
CA ASP A 69 -6.90 -8.56 12.12
C ASP A 69 -5.61 -7.84 12.49
N TYR A 70 -4.79 -7.49 11.48
CA TYR A 70 -3.58 -6.72 11.70
C TYR A 70 -3.86 -5.33 12.28
N LEU A 71 -4.82 -4.59 11.72
CA LEU A 71 -5.21 -3.27 12.24
C LEU A 71 -5.76 -3.37 13.67
N THR A 72 -6.56 -4.38 13.96
CA THR A 72 -7.09 -4.62 15.30
C THR A 72 -5.97 -4.87 16.31
N ALA A 73 -5.04 -5.77 15.99
CA ALA A 73 -3.87 -6.06 16.83
C ALA A 73 -2.99 -4.81 17.03
N ALA A 74 -2.74 -4.07 15.96
CA ALA A 74 -1.94 -2.84 15.99
C ALA A 74 -2.57 -1.76 16.87
N LEU A 75 -3.88 -1.54 16.75
CA LEU A 75 -4.61 -0.57 17.57
C LEU A 75 -4.65 -1.00 19.04
N GLN A 76 -4.84 -2.29 19.33
CA GLN A 76 -4.82 -2.81 20.70
C GLN A 76 -3.43 -2.62 21.34
N ALA A 77 -2.36 -3.00 20.64
CA ALA A 77 -1.00 -2.82 21.12
C ALA A 77 -0.68 -1.34 21.37
N GLY A 78 -1.01 -0.45 20.42
CA GLY A 78 -0.81 0.99 20.57
C GLY A 78 -1.57 1.60 21.76
N ARG A 79 -2.79 1.15 22.04
CA ARG A 79 -3.57 1.61 23.21
C ARG A 79 -2.99 1.14 24.54
N GLN A 80 -2.29 0.02 24.54
CA GLN A 80 -1.66 -0.57 25.73
C GLN A 80 -0.19 -0.11 25.91
N GLY A 81 0.34 0.71 25.01
CA GLY A 81 1.75 1.12 25.02
C GLY A 81 2.72 -0.04 24.71
N LEU A 82 2.22 -1.11 24.09
CA LEU A 82 3.01 -2.25 23.67
C LEU A 82 3.68 -1.99 22.31
N PRO A 83 4.76 -2.72 21.98
CA PRO A 83 5.36 -2.64 20.66
C PRO A 83 4.35 -3.02 19.57
N MET A 84 4.46 -2.38 18.42
CA MET A 84 3.62 -2.69 17.26
C MET A 84 3.79 -4.15 16.84
N PRO A 85 2.70 -4.84 16.45
CA PRO A 85 2.81 -6.19 15.95
C PRO A 85 3.73 -6.23 14.72
N PRO A 86 4.52 -7.31 14.54
CA PRO A 86 5.31 -7.47 13.35
C PRO A 86 4.39 -7.55 12.12
N LEU A 87 4.93 -7.15 10.97
CA LEU A 87 4.22 -7.32 9.71
C LEU A 87 3.80 -8.78 9.53
N PRO A 88 2.63 -9.06 8.94
CA PRO A 88 2.21 -10.43 8.69
C PRO A 88 3.29 -11.19 7.92
N ALA A 89 3.52 -12.46 8.24
CA ALA A 89 4.47 -13.26 7.49
C ALA A 89 4.03 -13.34 6.02
N VAL A 90 4.99 -13.32 5.10
CA VAL A 90 4.68 -13.61 3.69
C VAL A 90 4.27 -15.07 3.64
N SER A 91 3.04 -15.36 3.23
CA SER A 91 2.64 -16.75 2.97
C SER A 91 3.49 -17.28 1.80
N VAL A 92 4.55 -18.02 2.09
CA VAL A 92 5.24 -18.83 1.09
C VAL A 92 4.30 -19.98 0.81
N GLY A 93 3.48 -19.86 -0.24
CA GLY A 93 2.65 -20.99 -0.68
C GLY A 93 3.57 -22.09 -1.21
N GLY A 94 3.35 -23.32 -0.74
CA GLY A 94 3.80 -24.54 -1.44
C GLY A 94 2.96 -24.85 -2.66
#